data_AF-A0A1Q4K760-F1
#
_entry.id   AF-A0A1Q4K760-F1
#
_cell.length_a   1.000
_cell.length_b   1.000
_cell.length_c   1.000
_cell.angle_alpha   90.00
_cell.angle_beta   90.00
_cell.angle_gamma   90.00
#
_symmetry.space_group_name_H-M   'P 1'
#
loop_
_entity.id
_entity.type
_entity.pdbx_description
1 polymer ?
#
loop_
_entity_poly.entity_id
_entity_poly.type
_entity_poly.pdbx_seq_one_letter_code
_entity_poly.pdbx_strand_id
1 'polypeptide(L)' 'MNHTYDQPTSAPTSKVAAAGIGGSVAIVLIWLAGQFGVELSAEVASAITAIVAFAAGYFKRSSTN' A
#
# COMPACT_ATOMS: atom_id res chain seq x y z
N MET A 1 -8.93 -13.59 38.49
CA MET A 1 -8.89 -13.70 37.02
C MET A 1 -8.72 -12.29 36.49
N ASN A 2 -7.51 -11.89 36.08
CA ASN A 2 -7.28 -10.54 35.56
C ASN A 2 -7.61 -10.54 34.07
N HIS A 3 -8.60 -9.73 33.68
CA HIS A 3 -8.93 -9.51 32.28
C HIS A 3 -8.01 -8.42 31.73
N THR A 4 -7.05 -8.80 30.88
CA THR A 4 -6.29 -7.84 30.07
C THR A 4 -7.17 -7.43 28.90
N TYR A 5 -7.62 -6.17 28.89
CA TYR A 5 -8.40 -5.62 27.80
C TYR A 5 -7.47 -5.16 26.69
N ASP A 6 -7.58 -5.78 25.52
CA ASP A 6 -6.88 -5.35 24.31
C ASP A 6 -7.54 -4.06 23.80
N GLN A 7 -6.93 -2.91 24.10
CA GLN A 7 -7.48 -1.61 23.69
C GLN A 7 -7.13 -1.34 22.23
N PRO A 8 -8.10 -0.88 21.41
CA PRO A 8 -7.85 -0.56 20.01
C PRO A 8 -6.79 0.55 19.90
N THR A 9 -5.62 0.19 19.38
CA THR A 9 -4.52 1.10 19.09
C THR A 9 -4.80 1.94 17.85
N SER A 10 -4.32 3.19 17.83
CA SER A 10 -4.40 4.07 16.65
C SER A 10 -3.39 3.71 15.55
N ALA A 11 -2.52 2.72 15.80
CA ALA A 11 -1.56 2.27 14.80
C ALA A 11 -2.27 1.61 13.60
N PRO A 12 -1.88 1.93 12.36
CA PRO A 12 -2.44 1.28 11.19
C PRO A 12 -2.12 -0.21 11.21
N THR A 13 -3.09 -1.03 10.81
CA THR A 13 -2.86 -2.48 10.69
C THR A 13 -1.76 -2.75 9.66
N SER A 14 -1.03 -3.86 9.83
CA SER A 14 0.08 -4.23 8.93
C SER A 14 -0.32 -4.24 7.45
N LYS A 15 -1.57 -4.60 7.13
CA LYS A 15 -2.10 -4.60 5.77
C LYS A 15 -2.30 -3.19 5.21
N VAL A 16 -2.82 -2.27 6.02
CA VAL A 16 -3.02 -0.86 5.64
C VAL A 16 -1.67 -0.18 5.41
N ALA A 17 -0.71 -0.41 6.30
CA ALA A 17 0.65 0.12 6.14
C ALA A 17 1.31 -0.41 4.85
N ALA A 18 1.18 -1.71 4.56
CA ALA A 18 1.72 -2.31 3.34
C ALA A 18 1.07 -1.74 2.07
N ALA A 19 -0.25 -1.55 2.06
CA ALA A 19 -0.96 -0.93 0.94
C ALA A 19 -0.49 0.51 0.69
N GLY A 20 -0.30 1.29 1.76
CA GLY A 20 0.25 2.65 1.67
C GLY A 20 1.63 2.68 1.04
N ILE A 21 2.55 1.82 1.51
CA ILE A 21 3.90 1.70 0.96
C ILE A 21 3.85 1.27 -0.52
N GLY A 22 3.03 0.26 -0.85
CA GLY A 22 2.86 -0.21 -2.22
C GLY A 22 2.40 0.89 -3.18
N GLY A 23 1.41 1.69 -2.77
CA GLY A 23 0.95 2.84 -3.54
C GLY A 23 2.03 3.89 -3.75
N SER A 24 2.81 4.23 -2.71
CA SER A 24 3.93 5.17 -2.83
C SER A 24 5.02 4.68 -3.79
N VAL A 25 5.36 3.39 -3.73
CA VAL A 25 6.34 2.78 -4.67
C VAL A 25 5.84 2.87 -6.11
N ALA A 26 4.56 2.60 -6.37
CA ALA A 26 4.00 2.69 -7.71
C ALA A 26 4.10 4.11 -8.28
N ILE A 27 3.82 5.14 -7.48
CA ILE A 27 3.95 6.55 -7.89
C ILE A 27 5.39 6.87 -8.30
N VAL A 28 6.39 6.42 -7.52
CA VAL A 28 7.80 6.63 -7.84
C VAL A 28 8.17 5.95 -9.17
N LEU A 29 7.69 4.73 -9.41
CA LEU A 29 7.94 4.01 -10.66
C LEU A 29 7.30 4.72 -11.86
N ILE A 30 6.07 5.23 -11.73
CA ILE A 30 5.40 5.99 -12.79
C ILE A 30 6.16 7.29 -13.09
N TRP A 31 6.61 8.00 -12.05
CA TRP A 31 7.42 9.20 -12.20
C TRP A 31 8.73 8.90 -12.94
N LEU A 32 9.42 7.81 -12.57
CA LEU A 32 10.62 7.36 -13.27
C LEU A 32 10.34 7.00 -14.73
N ALA A 33 9.25 6.29 -15.02
CA ALA A 33 8.87 5.95 -16.38
C ALA A 33 8.67 7.20 -17.27
N GLY A 34 8.10 8.26 -16.69
CA GLY A 34 7.99 9.56 -17.36
C GLY A 34 9.34 10.18 -17.72
N GLN A 35 10.39 9.98 -16.90
CA GLN A 35 11.74 10.46 -17.22
C GLN A 35 12.36 9.73 -18.43
N PHE A 36 11.89 8.53 -18.76
CA PHE A 36 12.33 7.76 -19.93
C PHE A 36 11.44 7.99 -21.17
N GLY A 37 10.54 8.98 -21.14
CA GLY A 37 9.65 9.31 -22.26
C GLY A 37 8.42 8.40 -22.38
N VAL A 38 8.13 7.58 -21.36
CA VAL A 38 6.89 6.80 -21.31
C VAL A 38 5.76 7.70 -20.82
N GLU A 39 4.96 8.21 -21.75
CA GLU A 39 3.75 8.96 -21.41
C GLU A 39 2.63 8.00 -20.99
N LEU A 40 2.29 8.04 -19.70
CA LEU A 40 1.13 7.34 -19.15
C LEU A 40 0.02 8.34 -18.90
N SER A 41 -1.17 8.06 -19.43
CA SER A 41 -2.37 8.83 -19.08
C SER A 41 -2.69 8.67 -17.58
N ALA A 42 -3.38 9.65 -17.01
CA ALA A 42 -3.71 9.65 -15.58
C ALA A 42 -4.53 8.41 -15.17
N GLU A 43 -5.37 7.90 -16.08
CA GLU A 43 -6.18 6.70 -15.89
C GLU A 43 -5.30 5.45 -15.77
N VAL A 44 -4.26 5.32 -16.60
CA VAL A 44 -3.34 4.17 -16.56
C VAL A 44 -2.44 4.23 -15.32
N ALA A 45 -1.91 5.41 -15.00
CA ALA A 45 -1.09 5.63 -13.81
C ALA A 45 -1.85 5.31 -12.50
N SER A 46 -3.10 5.76 -12.40
CA SER A 46 -3.97 5.48 -11.24
C SER A 46 -4.36 4.00 -11.15
N ALA A 47 -4.65 3.35 -12.28
CA ALA A 47 -4.91 1.91 -12.32
C ALA A 47 -3.70 1.09 -11.82
N ILE A 48 -2.49 1.39 -12.30
CA ILE A 48 -1.25 0.73 -11.86
C ILE A 48 -1.06 0.92 -10.36
N THR A 49 -1.20 2.15 -9.88
CA THR A 49 -1.06 2.48 -8.45
C THR A 49 -2.04 1.70 -7.59
N ALA A 50 -3.31 1.61 -8.01
CA ALA A 50 -4.34 0.87 -7.29
C ALA A 50 -4.03 -0.64 -7.23
N ILE A 51 -3.59 -1.23 -8.36
CA ILE A 51 -3.22 -2.66 -8.41
C ILE A 51 -2.04 -2.94 -7.49
N VAL A 52 -0.99 -2.12 -7.51
CA VAL A 52 0.19 -2.32 -6.66
C VAL A 52 -0.14 -2.13 -5.17
N ALA A 53 -0.92 -1.11 -4.82
CA ALA A 53 -1.36 -0.89 -3.45
C ALA A 53 -2.22 -2.07 -2.94
N PHE A 54 -3.14 -2.56 -3.77
CA PHE A 54 -3.96 -3.73 -3.46
C PHE A 54 -3.10 -4.99 -3.29
N ALA A 55 -2.18 -5.26 -4.23
CA ALA A 55 -1.29 -6.41 -4.17
C ALA A 55 -0.41 -6.37 -2.90
N ALA A 56 0.14 -5.20 -2.55
CA ALA A 56 0.95 -5.04 -1.34
C ALA A 56 0.16 -5.34 -0.06
N GLY A 57 -1.09 -4.88 0.02
CA GLY A 57 -1.99 -5.20 1.13
C GLY A 57 -2.46 -6.66 1.14
N TYR A 58 -2.67 -7.27 -0.03
CA TYR A 58 -3.13 -8.65 -0.19
C TYR A 58 -2.05 -9.67 0.20
N PHE A 59 -0.83 -9.48 -0.30
CA PHE A 59 0.30 -10.38 -0.01
C PHE A 59 0.85 -10.21 1.41
N LYS A 60 0.57 -9.09 2.10
CA LYS A 60 0.97 -8.93 3.49
C LYS A 60 0.10 -9.83 4.38
N ARG A 61 0.72 -10.89 4.91
CA ARG A 61 0.13 -11.72 5.97
C ARG A 61 -0.15 -10.84 7.20
N SER A 62 -1.36 -10.92 7.73
CA SER A 62 -1.69 -10.35 9.04
C SER A 62 -0.87 -11.09 10.09
N SER A 63 0.22 -10.49 10.56
CA SER A 63 0.85 -10.90 11.81
C SER A 63 0.02 -10.31 12.94
N THR A 64 -0.97 -11.07 13.39
CA THR A 64 -1.57 -10.88 14.71
C THR A 64 -0.52 -11.30 15.72
N ASN A 65 0.12 -10.34 16.41
CA ASN A 65 0.74 -10.59 17.72
C ASN A 65 -0.24 -10.08 18.76
#